data_AF-A0A2M7KQY3-F1
#
_entry.id   AF-A0A2M7KQY3-F1
#
_cell.length_a   1.000
_cell.length_b   1.000
_cell.length_c   1.000
_cell.angle_alpha   90.00
_cell.angle_beta   90.00
_cell.angle_gamma   90.00
#
_symmetry.space_group_name_H-M   'P 1'
#
loop_
_entity.id
_entity.type
_entity.pdbx_description
1 polymer ?
#
loop_
_entity_poly.entity_id
_entity_poly.type
_entity_poly.pdbx_seq_one_letter_code
_entity_poly.pdbx_strand_id
1 'polypeptide(L)'
;MLMLVSSIAGKDLKDDDRVLEFARRAQQEFAGVPSYFAWGLGCEAGRLLQAKKPEEAEKLLRQGMQKLGAPLLNDQYGTKCWMTLAQSLQQQQKLDEALEAALRAGRSSAGLLSQAQFVRLLYTLYSRQGNWDGALSAAKLGFVMCDMEQAEVDEAVQRVVRAFARKGDLNGGPRFLAAQNDLEALNPLKDVPLPDFSAEQLLASAPENNRKLRLNALLYAGKFDEALTVAKDMVIKSPTTDMMLEGIRSLARCFKAKDLSIVRANQFLEYHKTGKGEDPLATF
;
A
#
# COMPACT_ATOMS: atom_id res chain seq x y z
N MET A 1 -13.46 21.06 -8.32
CA MET A 1 -13.98 20.54 -9.60
C MET A 1 -13.62 19.06 -9.83
N LEU A 2 -12.36 18.62 -9.62
CA LEU A 2 -11.97 17.19 -9.71
C LEU A 2 -12.70 16.24 -8.74
N MET A 3 -12.91 16.64 -7.48
CA MET A 3 -13.71 15.85 -6.53
C MET A 3 -15.16 15.64 -6.99
N LEU A 4 -15.72 16.58 -7.76
CA LEU A 4 -17.07 16.45 -8.31
C LEU A 4 -17.13 15.36 -9.39
N VAL A 5 -16.13 15.32 -10.28
CA VAL A 5 -16.07 14.31 -11.35
C VAL A 5 -15.83 12.92 -10.78
N SER A 6 -14.93 12.76 -9.82
CA SER A 6 -14.69 11.47 -9.15
C SER A 6 -15.87 11.03 -8.27
N SER A 7 -16.57 11.97 -7.63
CA SER A 7 -17.77 11.68 -6.82
C SER A 7 -18.99 11.33 -7.69
N ILE A 8 -19.16 11.98 -8.85
CA ILE A 8 -20.24 11.67 -9.80
C ILE A 8 -19.93 10.34 -10.50
N ALA A 9 -18.69 10.16 -10.96
CA ALA A 9 -18.26 8.90 -11.55
C ALA A 9 -18.32 7.73 -10.55
N GLY A 10 -17.97 7.97 -9.29
CA GLY A 10 -17.93 6.93 -8.25
C GLY A 10 -19.28 6.57 -7.63
N LYS A 11 -20.25 7.49 -7.60
CA LYS A 11 -21.59 7.22 -7.03
C LYS A 11 -22.61 6.73 -8.06
N ASP A 12 -22.50 7.14 -9.33
CA ASP A 12 -23.52 6.87 -10.36
C ASP A 12 -23.06 5.99 -11.54
N LEU A 13 -21.77 5.67 -11.67
CA LEU A 13 -21.29 4.73 -12.71
C LEU A 13 -21.07 3.33 -12.14
N LYS A 14 -22.16 2.59 -11.94
CA LYS A 14 -22.11 1.12 -11.77
C LYS A 14 -22.02 0.37 -13.11
N ASP A 15 -22.17 1.10 -14.21
CA ASP A 15 -22.14 0.61 -15.57
C ASP A 15 -20.74 0.76 -16.15
N ASP A 16 -20.12 -0.38 -16.43
CA ASP A 16 -18.76 -0.49 -16.91
C ASP A 16 -18.55 0.21 -18.27
N ASP A 17 -19.57 0.21 -19.13
CA ASP A 17 -19.50 0.83 -20.44
C ASP A 17 -19.52 2.36 -20.33
N ARG A 18 -20.32 2.89 -19.39
CA ARG A 18 -20.37 4.34 -19.11
C ARG A 18 -19.07 4.85 -18.47
N VAL A 19 -18.42 4.03 -17.63
CA VAL A 19 -17.07 4.36 -17.12
C VAL A 19 -16.06 4.44 -18.26
N LEU A 20 -16.12 3.51 -19.22
CA LEU A 20 -15.21 3.48 -20.36
C LEU A 20 -15.44 4.67 -21.31
N GLU A 21 -16.70 4.99 -21.59
CA GLU A 21 -17.08 6.17 -22.37
C GLU A 21 -16.52 7.44 -21.72
N PHE A 22 -16.74 7.60 -20.41
CA PHE A 22 -16.26 8.76 -19.68
C PHE A 22 -14.72 8.81 -19.61
N ALA A 23 -14.05 7.67 -19.46
CA ALA A 23 -12.58 7.58 -19.48
C ALA A 23 -11.99 7.98 -20.84
N ARG A 24 -12.64 7.60 -21.94
CA ARG A 24 -12.24 8.00 -23.31
C ARG A 24 -12.47 9.50 -23.54
N ARG A 25 -13.63 10.02 -23.11
CA ARG A 25 -13.92 11.46 -23.16
C ARG A 25 -12.93 12.26 -22.32
N ALA A 26 -12.55 11.79 -21.13
CA ALA A 26 -11.53 12.40 -20.30
C ALA A 26 -10.17 12.52 -21.02
N GLN A 27 -9.79 11.51 -21.80
CA GLN A 27 -8.55 11.55 -22.58
C GLN A 27 -8.61 12.48 -23.79
N GLN A 28 -9.80 12.65 -24.41
CA GLN A 28 -9.98 13.43 -25.63
C GLN A 28 -10.31 14.91 -25.34
N GLU A 29 -11.35 15.15 -24.53
CA GLU A 29 -11.90 16.48 -24.26
C GLU A 29 -11.08 17.24 -23.20
N PHE A 30 -10.39 16.51 -22.31
CA PHE A 30 -9.59 17.09 -21.22
C PHE A 30 -8.10 16.76 -21.35
N ALA A 31 -7.61 16.54 -22.58
CA ALA A 31 -6.20 16.27 -22.85
C ALA A 31 -5.26 17.37 -22.32
N GLY A 32 -5.73 18.62 -22.25
CA GLY A 32 -4.99 19.75 -21.67
C GLY A 32 -4.94 19.77 -20.13
N VAL A 33 -5.65 18.85 -19.46
CA VAL A 33 -5.65 18.69 -17.99
C VAL A 33 -5.09 17.31 -17.65
N PRO A 34 -3.78 17.20 -17.39
CA PRO A 34 -3.11 15.92 -17.36
C PRO A 34 -3.61 14.93 -16.30
N SER A 35 -4.15 15.40 -15.17
CA SER A 35 -4.74 14.54 -14.15
C SER A 35 -5.98 13.78 -14.64
N TYR A 36 -6.81 14.41 -15.48
CA TYR A 36 -7.98 13.73 -16.08
C TYR A 36 -7.55 12.75 -17.16
N PHE A 37 -6.54 13.12 -17.96
CA PHE A 37 -5.94 12.22 -18.93
C PHE A 37 -5.38 10.96 -18.24
N ALA A 38 -4.58 11.12 -17.18
CA ALA A 38 -4.01 10.00 -16.42
C ALA A 38 -5.10 9.11 -15.78
N TRP A 39 -6.14 9.72 -15.21
CA TRP A 39 -7.27 8.99 -14.67
C TRP A 39 -7.97 8.15 -15.75
N GLY A 40 -8.28 8.76 -16.90
CA GLY A 40 -8.92 8.08 -18.03
C GLY A 40 -8.07 6.93 -18.57
N LEU A 41 -6.77 7.18 -18.73
CA LEU A 41 -5.79 6.19 -19.18
C LEU A 41 -5.77 4.95 -18.27
N GLY A 42 -5.66 5.17 -16.95
CA GLY A 42 -5.67 4.07 -15.98
C GLY A 42 -7.01 3.34 -15.91
N CYS A 43 -8.13 4.01 -16.13
CA CYS A 43 -9.45 3.37 -16.21
C CYS A 43 -9.57 2.47 -17.45
N GLU A 44 -9.26 2.99 -18.63
CA GLU A 44 -9.37 2.23 -19.88
C GLU A 44 -8.41 1.03 -19.91
N ALA A 45 -7.15 1.23 -19.50
CA ALA A 45 -6.19 0.14 -19.40
C ALA A 45 -6.61 -0.93 -18.37
N GLY A 46 -7.21 -0.52 -17.24
CA GLY A 46 -7.77 -1.46 -16.26
C GLY A 46 -8.88 -2.34 -16.85
N ARG A 47 -9.70 -1.80 -17.76
CA ARG A 47 -10.74 -2.59 -18.47
C ARG A 47 -10.16 -3.55 -19.48
N LEU A 48 -9.13 -3.13 -20.23
CA LEU A 48 -8.41 -4.04 -21.12
C LEU A 48 -7.82 -5.23 -20.35
N LEU A 49 -7.30 -5.01 -19.13
CA LEU A 49 -6.84 -6.12 -18.27
C LEU A 49 -7.95 -7.05 -17.81
N GLN A 50 -9.12 -6.51 -17.42
CA GLN A 50 -10.27 -7.34 -17.08
C GLN A 50 -10.76 -8.18 -18.28
N ALA A 51 -10.67 -7.61 -19.48
CA ALA A 51 -10.96 -8.28 -20.74
C ALA A 51 -9.85 -9.23 -21.23
N LYS A 52 -8.81 -9.48 -20.42
CA LYS A 52 -7.65 -10.33 -20.76
C LYS A 52 -6.90 -9.88 -22.02
N LYS A 53 -6.75 -8.56 -22.20
CA LYS A 53 -5.99 -7.93 -23.29
C LYS A 53 -4.78 -7.14 -22.75
N PRO A 54 -3.82 -7.81 -22.10
CA PRO A 54 -2.72 -7.11 -21.44
C PRO A 54 -1.80 -6.36 -22.43
N GLU A 55 -1.56 -6.89 -23.63
CA GLU A 55 -0.72 -6.25 -24.65
C GLU A 55 -1.32 -4.91 -25.11
N GLU A 56 -2.65 -4.85 -25.29
CA GLU A 56 -3.37 -3.61 -25.61
C GLU A 56 -3.28 -2.61 -24.45
N ALA A 57 -3.46 -3.08 -23.21
CA ALA A 57 -3.34 -2.24 -22.02
C ALA A 57 -1.93 -1.67 -21.86
N GLU A 58 -0.89 -2.47 -22.09
CA GLU A 58 0.50 -2.03 -22.05
C GLU A 58 0.77 -0.96 -23.10
N LYS A 59 0.37 -1.21 -24.36
CA LYS A 59 0.57 -0.27 -25.46
C LYS A 59 -0.10 1.07 -25.17
N LEU A 60 -1.35 1.03 -24.70
CA LEU A 60 -2.11 2.22 -24.31
C LEU A 60 -1.38 2.99 -23.21
N LEU A 61 -0.99 2.31 -22.13
CA LEU A 61 -0.31 2.93 -20.99
C LEU A 61 1.02 3.57 -21.38
N ARG A 62 1.89 2.86 -22.11
CA ARG A 62 3.19 3.42 -22.52
C ARG A 62 3.03 4.66 -23.39
N GLN A 63 2.11 4.63 -24.36
CA GLN A 63 1.84 5.79 -25.23
C GLN A 63 1.23 6.97 -24.45
N GLY A 64 0.31 6.69 -23.53
CA GLY A 64 -0.32 7.72 -22.72
C GLY A 64 0.65 8.34 -21.70
N MET A 65 1.46 7.52 -21.03
CA MET A 65 2.42 7.97 -20.02
C MET A 65 3.54 8.83 -20.61
N GLN A 66 3.94 8.58 -21.88
CA GLN A 66 4.86 9.47 -22.60
C GLN A 66 4.32 10.91 -22.72
N LYS A 67 2.99 11.08 -22.77
CA LYS A 67 2.34 12.41 -22.87
C LYS A 67 2.20 13.12 -21.52
N LEU A 68 2.19 12.36 -20.41
CA LEU A 68 1.90 12.88 -19.07
C LEU A 68 3.07 13.62 -18.40
N GLY A 69 4.32 13.40 -18.84
CA GLY A 69 5.50 13.99 -18.20
C GLY A 69 5.77 13.45 -16.78
N ALA A 70 7.01 13.58 -16.32
CA ALA A 70 7.45 12.98 -15.05
C ALA A 70 6.68 13.45 -13.78
N PRO A 71 6.33 14.74 -13.61
CA PRO A 71 5.66 15.21 -12.40
C PRO A 71 4.29 14.55 -12.14
N LEU A 72 3.52 14.30 -13.19
CA LEU A 72 2.18 13.71 -13.10
C LEU A 72 2.24 12.19 -12.98
N LEU A 73 3.30 11.56 -13.48
CA LEU A 73 3.55 10.14 -13.23
C LEU A 73 3.83 9.86 -11.74
N ASN A 74 4.22 10.89 -10.99
CA ASN A 74 4.49 10.81 -9.55
C ASN A 74 3.29 11.24 -8.68
N ASP A 75 2.13 11.54 -9.27
CA ASP A 75 0.91 11.85 -8.53
C ASP A 75 0.03 10.60 -8.31
N GLN A 76 -1.13 10.78 -7.66
CA GLN A 76 -2.07 9.68 -7.39
C GLN A 76 -2.66 9.04 -8.67
N TYR A 77 -2.76 9.78 -9.77
CA TYR A 77 -3.29 9.30 -11.06
C TYR A 77 -2.19 8.59 -11.87
N GLY A 78 -0.96 9.10 -11.85
CA GLY A 78 0.23 8.41 -12.36
C GLY A 78 0.49 7.08 -11.64
N THR A 79 0.29 7.07 -10.32
CA THR A 79 0.37 5.85 -9.49
C THR A 79 -0.56 4.75 -10.00
N LYS A 80 -1.81 5.09 -10.37
CA LYS A 80 -2.75 4.12 -10.97
C LYS A 80 -2.22 3.58 -12.30
N CYS A 81 -1.67 4.45 -13.15
CA CYS A 81 -1.10 4.02 -14.44
C CYS A 81 0.06 3.03 -14.25
N TRP A 82 0.99 3.31 -13.32
CA TRP A 82 2.08 2.39 -12.99
C TRP A 82 1.59 1.05 -12.44
N MET A 83 0.60 1.07 -11.54
CA MET A 83 -0.01 -0.15 -11.00
C MET A 83 -0.64 -1.02 -12.10
N THR A 84 -1.43 -0.41 -12.99
CA THR A 84 -2.06 -1.11 -14.11
C THR A 84 -1.01 -1.62 -15.11
N LEU A 85 0.07 -0.86 -15.35
CA LEU A 85 1.17 -1.30 -16.21
C LEU A 85 1.87 -2.52 -15.63
N ALA A 86 2.19 -2.50 -14.33
CA ALA A 86 2.81 -3.63 -13.65
C ALA A 86 1.94 -4.90 -13.73
N GLN A 87 0.63 -4.78 -13.51
CA GLN A 87 -0.31 -5.91 -13.66
C GLN A 87 -0.39 -6.43 -15.10
N SER A 88 -0.37 -5.53 -16.09
CA SER A 88 -0.32 -5.93 -17.51
C SER A 88 0.92 -6.76 -17.83
N LEU A 89 2.09 -6.23 -17.46
CA LEU A 89 3.37 -6.88 -17.69
C LEU A 89 3.47 -8.22 -16.95
N GLN A 90 2.89 -8.31 -15.74
CA GLN A 90 2.79 -9.55 -14.98
C GLN A 90 1.97 -10.62 -15.73
N GLN A 91 0.82 -10.26 -16.31
CA GLN A 91 -0.01 -11.20 -17.09
C GLN A 91 0.73 -11.72 -18.33
N GLN A 92 1.59 -10.90 -18.91
CA GLN A 92 2.47 -11.25 -20.04
C GLN A 92 3.77 -11.98 -19.62
N GLN A 93 3.97 -12.26 -18.33
CA GLN A 93 5.20 -12.85 -17.77
C GLN A 93 6.48 -12.02 -18.01
N LYS A 94 6.35 -10.72 -18.27
CA LYS A 94 7.47 -9.76 -18.35
C LYS A 94 7.85 -9.30 -16.94
N LEU A 95 8.34 -10.24 -16.12
CA LEU A 95 8.44 -10.07 -14.66
C LEU A 95 9.36 -8.92 -14.24
N ASP A 96 10.50 -8.73 -14.91
CA ASP A 96 11.45 -7.67 -14.58
C ASP A 96 10.87 -6.28 -14.83
N GLU A 97 10.22 -6.10 -15.98
CA GLU A 97 9.54 -4.84 -16.31
C GLU A 97 8.33 -4.60 -15.39
N ALA A 98 7.60 -5.67 -15.04
CA ALA A 98 6.48 -5.58 -14.10
C ALA A 98 6.95 -5.15 -12.71
N LEU A 99 8.08 -5.69 -12.23
CA LEU A 99 8.66 -5.31 -10.94
C LEU A 99 9.12 -3.86 -10.97
N GLU A 100 9.83 -3.43 -12.00
CA GLU A 100 10.26 -2.04 -12.15
C GLU A 100 9.06 -1.07 -12.15
N ALA A 101 7.99 -1.41 -12.87
CA ALA A 101 6.76 -0.61 -12.87
C ALA A 101 6.09 -0.57 -11.49
N ALA A 102 6.05 -1.70 -10.76
CA ALA A 102 5.50 -1.75 -9.40
C ALA A 102 6.36 -0.95 -8.40
N LEU A 103 7.68 -1.01 -8.51
CA LEU A 103 8.58 -0.22 -7.66
C LEU A 103 8.41 1.28 -7.91
N ARG A 104 8.25 1.70 -9.17
CA ARG A 104 7.92 3.10 -9.52
C ARG A 104 6.59 3.55 -8.91
N ALA A 105 5.56 2.70 -8.96
CA ALA A 105 4.29 2.99 -8.28
C ALA A 105 4.50 3.15 -6.76
N GLY A 106 5.27 2.27 -6.13
CA GLY A 106 5.58 2.35 -4.71
C GLY A 106 6.26 3.65 -4.31
N ARG A 107 7.19 4.15 -5.14
CA ARG A 107 7.89 5.44 -4.95
C ARG A 107 7.01 6.67 -5.10
N SER A 108 5.94 6.59 -5.89
CA SER A 108 5.09 7.75 -6.16
C SER A 108 4.05 8.02 -5.07
N SER A 109 3.69 7.01 -4.25
CA SER A 109 2.65 7.20 -3.24
C SER A 109 2.79 6.28 -2.03
N ALA A 110 2.94 6.88 -0.85
CA ALA A 110 2.86 6.18 0.43
C ALA A 110 1.48 5.51 0.66
N GLY A 111 0.44 5.97 -0.04
CA GLY A 111 -0.90 5.40 0.04
C GLY A 111 -1.00 3.99 -0.53
N LEU A 112 -0.10 3.60 -1.44
CA LEU A 112 -0.06 2.22 -1.96
C LEU A 112 0.52 1.24 -0.95
N LEU A 113 1.41 1.69 -0.07
CA LEU A 113 2.17 0.80 0.82
C LEU A 113 1.28 0.02 1.79
N SER A 114 0.13 0.58 2.17
CA SER A 114 -0.88 -0.09 3.00
C SER A 114 -1.94 -0.85 2.20
N GLN A 115 -1.87 -0.88 0.86
CA GLN A 115 -2.84 -1.61 0.06
C GLN A 115 -2.41 -3.07 -0.11
N ALA A 116 -3.23 -3.99 0.39
CA ALA A 116 -2.99 -5.43 0.30
C ALA A 116 -2.72 -5.90 -1.14
N GLN A 117 -3.41 -5.32 -2.14
CA GLN A 117 -3.20 -5.67 -3.54
C GLN A 117 -1.80 -5.30 -4.05
N PHE A 118 -1.26 -4.16 -3.65
CA PHE A 118 0.08 -3.73 -4.04
C PHE A 118 1.16 -4.63 -3.43
N VAL A 119 1.05 -4.89 -2.13
CA VAL A 119 1.95 -5.80 -1.41
C VAL A 119 1.92 -7.21 -2.03
N ARG A 120 0.71 -7.72 -2.35
CA ARG A 120 0.56 -9.02 -3.03
C ARG A 120 1.21 -9.04 -4.41
N LEU A 121 1.10 -7.96 -5.17
CA LEU A 121 1.75 -7.84 -6.48
C LEU A 121 3.27 -7.94 -6.34
N LEU A 122 3.88 -7.12 -5.47
CA LEU A 122 5.33 -7.15 -5.21
C LEU A 122 5.81 -8.53 -4.77
N TYR A 123 5.13 -9.11 -3.77
CA TYR A 123 5.45 -10.45 -3.28
C TYR A 123 5.41 -11.49 -4.41
N THR A 124 4.39 -11.43 -5.26
CA THR A 124 4.21 -12.36 -6.38
C THR A 124 5.29 -12.19 -7.44
N LEU A 125 5.63 -10.96 -7.80
CA LEU A 125 6.66 -10.65 -8.79
C LEU A 125 8.01 -11.19 -8.34
N TYR A 126 8.44 -10.86 -7.12
CA TYR A 126 9.68 -11.39 -6.54
C TYR A 126 9.67 -12.92 -6.45
N SER A 127 8.56 -13.51 -5.97
CA SER A 127 8.44 -14.97 -5.85
C SER A 127 8.55 -15.68 -7.21
N ARG A 128 7.95 -15.12 -8.27
CA ARG A 128 8.01 -15.69 -9.63
C ARG A 128 9.39 -15.57 -10.27
N GLN A 129 10.18 -14.56 -9.89
CA GLN A 129 11.58 -14.45 -10.27
C GLN A 129 12.51 -15.37 -9.45
N GLY A 130 11.98 -16.07 -8.43
CA GLY A 130 12.80 -16.83 -7.48
C GLY A 130 13.60 -15.95 -6.50
N ASN A 131 13.36 -14.63 -6.49
CA ASN A 131 14.00 -13.69 -5.58
C ASN A 131 13.28 -13.71 -4.22
N TRP A 132 13.59 -14.73 -3.41
CA TRP A 132 12.94 -14.90 -2.11
C TRP A 132 13.35 -13.87 -1.05
N ASP A 133 14.52 -13.22 -1.21
CA ASP A 133 14.90 -12.06 -0.40
C ASP A 133 13.99 -10.86 -0.64
N GLY A 134 13.72 -10.55 -1.91
CA GLY A 134 12.76 -9.53 -2.31
C GLY A 134 11.34 -9.88 -1.86
N ALA A 135 10.94 -11.16 -1.98
CA ALA A 135 9.63 -11.62 -1.52
C ALA A 135 9.48 -11.48 0.01
N LEU A 136 10.52 -11.79 0.78
CA LEU A 136 10.53 -11.59 2.23
C LEU A 136 10.50 -10.10 2.60
N SER A 137 11.20 -9.25 1.85
CA SER A 137 11.15 -7.79 2.01
C SER A 137 9.73 -7.26 1.76
N ALA A 138 9.07 -7.71 0.68
CA ALA A 138 7.67 -7.37 0.40
C ALA A 138 6.70 -7.93 1.45
N ALA A 139 6.97 -9.11 1.99
CA ALA A 139 6.17 -9.69 3.09
C ALA A 139 6.30 -8.85 4.38
N LYS A 140 7.51 -8.40 4.73
CA LYS A 140 7.75 -7.47 5.85
C LYS A 140 6.99 -6.17 5.64
N LEU A 141 7.05 -5.57 4.45
CA LEU A 141 6.25 -4.38 4.12
C LEU A 141 4.76 -4.64 4.38
N GLY A 142 4.23 -5.76 3.90
CA GLY A 142 2.85 -6.17 4.14
C GLY A 142 2.47 -6.23 5.62
N PHE A 143 3.33 -6.85 6.44
CA PHE A 143 3.10 -6.97 7.87
C PHE A 143 3.16 -5.62 8.60
N VAL A 144 4.16 -4.80 8.29
CA VAL A 144 4.33 -3.45 8.86
C VAL A 144 3.13 -2.56 8.49
N MET A 145 2.67 -2.64 7.24
CA MET A 145 1.73 -1.66 6.69
C MET A 145 0.27 -2.07 6.75
N CYS A 146 -0.08 -3.35 6.88
CA CYS A 146 -1.48 -3.79 6.91
C CYS A 146 -2.26 -3.16 8.08
N ASP A 147 -3.59 -3.13 7.96
CA ASP A 147 -4.44 -2.71 9.07
C ASP A 147 -4.40 -3.75 10.22
N MET A 148 -5.03 -3.41 11.34
CA MET A 148 -5.19 -4.31 12.50
C MET A 148 -6.49 -5.11 12.43
N GLU A 149 -7.06 -5.28 11.24
CA GLU A 149 -8.12 -6.24 11.02
C GLU A 149 -7.54 -7.67 11.01
N GLN A 150 -8.19 -8.59 11.72
CA GLN A 150 -7.69 -9.95 11.94
C GLN A 150 -7.31 -10.65 10.61
N ALA A 151 -8.18 -10.56 9.60
CA ALA A 151 -7.94 -11.17 8.30
C ALA A 151 -6.70 -10.61 7.59
N GLU A 152 -6.44 -9.30 7.69
CA GLU A 152 -5.26 -8.69 7.10
C GLU A 152 -3.97 -9.06 7.83
N VAL A 153 -4.02 -9.12 9.16
CA VAL A 153 -2.89 -9.54 10.00
C VAL A 153 -2.54 -11.00 9.71
N ASP A 154 -3.53 -11.89 9.69
CA ASP A 154 -3.34 -13.31 9.39
C ASP A 154 -2.73 -13.52 8.00
N GLU A 155 -3.25 -12.81 6.99
CA GLU A 155 -2.71 -12.89 5.63
C GLU A 155 -1.25 -12.40 5.57
N ALA A 156 -0.93 -11.32 6.29
CA ALA A 156 0.43 -10.79 6.35
C ALA A 156 1.40 -11.74 7.09
N VAL A 157 0.98 -12.31 8.22
CA VAL A 157 1.76 -13.28 9.00
C VAL A 157 2.05 -14.52 8.17
N GLN A 158 1.04 -15.09 7.51
CA GLN A 158 1.21 -16.26 6.65
C GLN A 158 2.16 -15.98 5.49
N ARG A 159 2.14 -14.77 4.92
CA ARG A 159 3.06 -14.36 3.85
C ARG A 159 4.50 -14.32 4.34
N VAL A 160 4.76 -13.79 5.54
CA VAL A 160 6.10 -13.80 6.15
C VAL A 160 6.59 -15.22 6.39
N VAL A 161 5.78 -16.06 7.02
CA VAL A 161 6.13 -17.47 7.29
C VAL A 161 6.45 -18.21 5.99
N ARG A 162 5.62 -18.03 4.96
CA ARG A 162 5.83 -18.63 3.64
C ARG A 162 7.12 -18.12 2.98
N ALA A 163 7.43 -16.84 3.09
CA ALA A 163 8.64 -16.25 2.53
C ALA A 163 9.91 -16.88 3.13
N PHE A 164 9.97 -17.01 4.46
CA PHE A 164 11.10 -17.66 5.14
C PHE A 164 11.27 -19.11 4.68
N ALA A 165 10.19 -19.90 4.68
CA ALA A 165 10.24 -21.29 4.24
C ALA A 165 10.72 -21.43 2.79
N ARG A 166 10.25 -20.55 1.89
CA ARG A 166 10.64 -20.57 0.47
C ARG A 166 12.05 -20.07 0.20
N LYS A 167 12.57 -19.17 1.05
CA LYS A 167 13.98 -18.76 1.07
C LYS A 167 14.92 -19.88 1.57
N GLY A 168 14.38 -20.93 2.19
CA GLY A 168 15.15 -22.04 2.78
C GLY A 168 15.49 -21.84 4.26
N ASP A 169 15.02 -20.76 4.90
CA ASP A 169 15.11 -20.58 6.35
C ASP A 169 13.90 -21.21 7.03
N LEU A 170 14.02 -22.49 7.38
CA LEU A 170 12.96 -23.26 8.02
C LEU A 170 12.66 -22.79 9.47
N ASN A 171 13.57 -22.05 10.09
CA ASN A 171 13.44 -21.57 11.48
C ASN A 171 12.97 -20.11 11.57
N GLY A 172 13.07 -19.34 10.48
CA GLY A 172 12.62 -17.94 10.43
C GLY A 172 11.11 -17.79 10.68
N GLY A 173 10.28 -18.63 10.04
CA GLY A 173 8.83 -18.63 10.27
C GLY A 173 8.43 -18.90 11.73
N PRO A 174 8.89 -20.00 12.34
CA PRO A 174 8.65 -20.28 13.77
C PRO A 174 9.14 -19.18 14.72
N ARG A 175 10.35 -18.63 14.52
CA ARG A 175 10.87 -17.52 15.34
C ARG A 175 10.01 -16.26 15.19
N PHE A 176 9.56 -15.95 13.98
CA PHE A 176 8.65 -14.83 13.74
C PHE A 176 7.32 -15.01 14.48
N LEU A 177 6.73 -16.21 14.44
CA LEU A 177 5.49 -16.53 15.16
C LEU A 177 5.67 -16.46 16.68
N ALA A 178 6.82 -16.91 17.22
CA ALA A 178 7.13 -16.75 18.64
C ALA A 178 7.15 -15.27 19.05
N ALA A 179 7.77 -14.41 18.23
CA ALA A 179 7.80 -12.96 18.45
C ALA A 179 6.41 -12.28 18.37
N GLN A 180 5.37 -12.95 17.85
CA GLN A 180 4.00 -12.44 17.87
C GLN A 180 3.26 -12.72 19.19
N ASN A 181 3.84 -13.58 20.04
CA ASN A 181 3.29 -13.97 21.33
C ASN A 181 4.15 -13.47 22.50
N ASP A 182 5.43 -13.21 22.25
CA ASP A 182 6.41 -12.74 23.24
C ASP A 182 7.24 -11.60 22.64
N LEU A 183 7.16 -10.42 23.25
CA LEU A 183 7.87 -9.23 22.79
C LEU A 183 9.38 -9.34 22.99
N GLU A 184 9.84 -10.16 23.95
CA GLU A 184 11.26 -10.36 24.24
C GLU A 184 11.91 -11.37 23.27
N ALA A 185 11.10 -12.12 22.52
CA ALA A 185 11.61 -13.07 21.55
C ALA A 185 12.27 -12.38 20.35
N LEU A 186 13.41 -12.92 19.91
CA LEU A 186 14.14 -12.39 18.76
C LEU A 186 13.30 -12.49 17.48
N ASN A 187 12.96 -11.33 16.93
CA ASN A 187 12.19 -11.25 15.70
C ASN A 187 13.10 -11.27 14.46
N PRO A 188 13.02 -12.30 13.60
CA PRO A 188 13.91 -12.43 12.44
C PRO A 188 13.62 -11.40 11.33
N LEU A 189 12.51 -10.65 11.40
CA LEU A 189 12.25 -9.53 10.49
C LEU A 189 13.10 -8.30 10.80
N LYS A 190 13.76 -8.20 11.96
CA LYS A 190 14.56 -7.04 12.33
C LYS A 190 15.64 -6.73 11.29
N ASP A 191 16.30 -7.77 10.78
CA ASP A 191 17.41 -7.67 9.83
C ASP A 191 16.97 -7.71 8.35
N VAL A 192 15.67 -7.87 8.09
CA VAL A 192 15.12 -7.88 6.72
C VAL A 192 14.87 -6.44 6.28
N PRO A 193 15.46 -5.94 5.19
CA PRO A 193 15.17 -4.60 4.70
C PRO A 193 13.73 -4.50 4.16
N LEU A 194 13.15 -3.30 4.19
CA LEU A 194 11.95 -3.01 3.41
C LEU A 194 12.33 -2.84 1.92
N PRO A 195 11.41 -3.03 0.97
CA PRO A 195 11.65 -2.70 -0.43
C PRO A 195 11.99 -1.22 -0.57
N ASP A 196 12.94 -0.88 -1.45
CA ASP A 196 13.45 0.48 -1.59
C ASP A 196 12.54 1.38 -2.44
N PHE A 197 11.85 2.29 -1.77
CA PHE A 197 10.99 3.31 -2.34
C PHE A 197 11.47 4.75 -2.05
N SER A 198 12.68 4.94 -1.51
CA SER A 198 13.16 6.21 -0.94
C SER A 198 12.21 6.82 0.10
N ALA A 199 12.58 6.68 1.38
CA ALA A 199 11.83 7.27 2.47
C ALA A 199 11.72 8.80 2.33
N GLU A 200 12.77 9.49 1.86
CA GLU A 200 12.72 10.94 1.68
C GLU A 200 11.68 11.34 0.62
N GLN A 201 11.65 10.63 -0.51
CA GLN A 201 10.70 10.90 -1.58
C GLN A 201 9.25 10.69 -1.11
N LEU A 202 9.00 9.62 -0.36
CA LEU A 202 7.67 9.33 0.21
C LEU A 202 7.23 10.36 1.25
N LEU A 203 8.15 10.83 2.09
CA LEU A 203 7.85 11.88 3.06
C LEU A 203 7.58 13.22 2.40
N ALA A 204 8.28 13.54 1.31
CA ALA A 204 8.08 14.76 0.53
C ALA A 204 6.74 14.74 -0.23
N SER A 205 6.29 13.57 -0.70
CA SER A 205 5.00 13.42 -1.41
C SER A 205 3.79 13.26 -0.49
N ALA A 206 3.99 13.13 0.83
CA ALA A 206 2.94 12.98 1.82
C ALA A 206 2.71 14.30 2.60
N PRO A 207 1.79 15.17 2.16
CA PRO A 207 1.57 16.47 2.77
C PRO A 207 0.96 16.35 4.17
N GLU A 208 1.28 17.29 5.06
CA GLU A 208 0.85 17.26 6.47
C GLU A 208 -0.67 17.25 6.65
N ASN A 209 -1.41 17.87 5.72
CA ASN A 209 -2.87 17.88 5.75
C ASN A 209 -3.50 16.55 5.33
N ASN A 210 -2.74 15.61 4.74
CA ASN A 210 -3.19 14.26 4.44
C ASN A 210 -2.59 13.26 5.44
N ARG A 211 -3.22 13.18 6.61
CA ARG A 211 -2.76 12.37 7.75
C ARG A 211 -2.53 10.89 7.40
N LYS A 212 -3.37 10.30 6.54
CA LYS A 212 -3.22 8.89 6.14
C LYS A 212 -1.95 8.65 5.33
N LEU A 213 -1.71 9.49 4.31
CA LEU A 213 -0.47 9.42 3.52
C LEU A 213 0.74 9.71 4.39
N ARG A 214 0.65 10.72 5.26
CA ARG A 214 1.73 11.10 6.17
C ARG A 214 2.08 9.97 7.14
N LEU A 215 1.09 9.35 7.76
CA LEU A 215 1.26 8.18 8.62
C LEU A 215 1.99 7.07 7.88
N ASN A 216 1.51 6.69 6.69
CA ASN A 216 2.12 5.60 5.93
C ASN A 216 3.59 5.89 5.56
N ALA A 217 3.91 7.12 5.17
CA ALA A 217 5.28 7.52 4.85
C ALA A 217 6.18 7.47 6.08
N LEU A 218 5.70 7.93 7.24
CA LEU A 218 6.45 7.91 8.51
C LEU A 218 6.68 6.48 9.02
N LEU A 219 5.67 5.60 8.94
CA LEU A 219 5.81 4.18 9.29
C LEU A 219 6.85 3.48 8.40
N TYR A 220 6.79 3.71 7.09
CA TYR A 220 7.79 3.17 6.15
C TYR A 220 9.21 3.68 6.46
N ALA A 221 9.35 4.96 6.81
CA ALA A 221 10.62 5.58 7.14
C ALA A 221 11.18 5.20 8.52
N GLY A 222 10.45 4.39 9.31
CA GLY A 222 10.85 4.05 10.69
C GLY A 222 10.76 5.21 11.68
N LYS A 223 10.05 6.29 11.33
CA LYS A 223 9.86 7.49 12.17
C LYS A 223 8.66 7.31 13.09
N PHE A 224 8.76 6.35 14.01
CA PHE A 224 7.61 5.85 14.78
C PHE A 224 7.00 6.88 15.73
N ASP A 225 7.79 7.77 16.35
CA ASP A 225 7.27 8.79 17.26
C ASP A 225 6.49 9.89 16.52
N GLU A 226 6.98 10.29 15.35
CA GLU A 226 6.27 11.19 14.43
C GLU A 226 4.98 10.52 13.92
N ALA A 227 5.04 9.23 13.55
CA ALA A 227 3.88 8.46 13.11
C ALA A 227 2.80 8.37 14.20
N LEU A 228 3.22 8.10 15.46
CA LEU A 228 2.32 8.06 16.61
C LEU A 228 1.62 9.40 16.81
N THR A 229 2.34 10.51 16.67
CA THR A 229 1.76 11.86 16.78
C THR A 229 0.66 12.09 15.74
N VAL A 230 0.91 11.68 14.49
CA VAL A 230 -0.10 11.77 13.42
C VAL A 230 -1.31 10.88 13.72
N ALA A 231 -1.11 9.66 14.21
CA ALA A 231 -2.19 8.76 14.57
C ALA A 231 -3.03 9.27 15.76
N LYS A 232 -2.40 9.88 16.78
CA LYS A 232 -3.11 10.57 17.88
C LYS A 232 -3.98 11.70 17.36
N ASP A 233 -3.44 12.49 16.45
CA ASP A 233 -4.16 13.57 15.77
C ASP A 233 -5.36 13.06 14.95
N MET A 234 -5.23 11.89 14.33
CA MET A 234 -6.36 11.25 13.64
C MET A 234 -7.49 10.93 14.61
N VAL A 235 -7.20 10.42 15.81
CA VAL A 235 -8.23 10.15 16.84
C VAL A 235 -8.85 11.45 17.34
N ILE A 236 -8.04 12.41 17.79
CA ILE A 236 -8.50 13.66 18.42
C ILE A 236 -9.33 14.52 17.47
N LYS A 237 -8.94 14.59 16.20
CA LYS A 237 -9.56 15.46 15.19
C LYS A 237 -10.59 14.72 14.32
N SER A 238 -11.06 13.55 14.76
CA SER A 238 -12.04 12.76 14.02
C SER A 238 -13.45 13.34 14.15
N PRO A 239 -14.14 13.64 13.04
CA PRO A 239 -15.51 14.15 13.07
C PRO A 239 -16.57 13.06 13.28
N THR A 240 -16.21 11.79 13.12
CA THR A 240 -17.13 10.65 13.24
C THR A 240 -16.48 9.51 14.02
N THR A 241 -17.32 8.65 14.60
CA THR A 241 -16.89 7.43 15.28
C THR A 241 -16.06 6.52 14.37
N ASP A 242 -16.45 6.35 13.11
CA ASP A 242 -15.72 5.49 12.17
C ASP A 242 -14.29 6.00 11.90
N MET A 243 -14.14 7.32 11.74
CA MET A 243 -12.83 7.94 11.57
C MET A 243 -11.99 7.85 12.87
N MET A 244 -12.64 7.96 14.03
CA MET A 244 -11.99 7.79 15.33
C MET A 244 -11.48 6.36 15.48
N LEU A 245 -12.30 5.35 15.14
CA LEU A 245 -11.91 3.93 15.16
C LEU A 245 -10.75 3.65 14.18
N GLU A 246 -10.74 4.28 13.01
CA GLU A 246 -9.60 4.22 12.09
C GLU A 246 -8.33 4.83 12.71
N GLY A 247 -8.45 5.95 13.43
CA GLY A 247 -7.35 6.53 14.19
C GLY A 247 -6.82 5.60 15.28
N ILE A 248 -7.72 4.91 16.00
CA ILE A 248 -7.35 3.91 17.02
C ILE A 248 -6.59 2.75 16.38
N ARG A 249 -7.07 2.21 15.26
CA ARG A 249 -6.32 1.18 14.52
C ARG A 249 -4.97 1.69 14.02
N SER A 250 -4.90 2.96 13.62
CA SER A 250 -3.64 3.60 13.22
C SER A 250 -2.61 3.71 14.36
N LEU A 251 -3.06 3.94 15.59
CA LEU A 251 -2.19 3.88 16.78
C LEU A 251 -1.67 2.45 17.01
N ALA A 252 -2.54 1.45 16.93
CA ALA A 252 -2.15 0.05 17.02
C ALA A 252 -1.13 -0.36 15.94
N ARG A 253 -1.29 0.14 14.70
CA ARG A 253 -0.32 -0.04 13.61
C ARG A 253 1.07 0.53 13.95
N CYS A 254 1.14 1.64 14.69
CA CYS A 254 2.42 2.22 15.10
C CYS A 254 3.21 1.28 16.02
N PHE A 255 2.55 0.65 17.01
CA PHE A 255 3.18 -0.37 17.86
C PHE A 255 3.67 -1.56 17.03
N LYS A 256 2.79 -2.11 16.17
CA LYS A 256 3.14 -3.25 15.32
C LYS A 256 4.34 -2.96 14.42
N ALA A 257 4.37 -1.78 13.81
CA ALA A 257 5.47 -1.38 12.93
C ALA A 257 6.79 -1.22 13.69
N LYS A 258 6.76 -0.62 14.89
CA LYS A 258 7.94 -0.40 15.75
C LYS A 258 8.50 -1.71 16.28
N ASP A 259 7.64 -2.59 16.77
CA ASP A 259 8.02 -3.83 17.46
C ASP A 259 8.23 -5.00 16.50
N LEU A 260 7.72 -4.87 15.27
CA LEU A 260 7.50 -5.99 14.35
C LEU A 260 6.67 -7.12 14.98
N SER A 261 5.84 -6.78 15.96
CA SER A 261 5.03 -7.70 16.76
C SER A 261 3.63 -7.14 17.01
N ILE A 262 2.62 -8.01 17.01
CA ILE A 262 1.24 -7.62 17.31
C ILE A 262 0.94 -7.50 18.81
N VAL A 263 1.86 -7.87 19.71
CA VAL A 263 1.59 -7.96 21.17
C VAL A 263 1.10 -6.64 21.75
N ARG A 264 1.90 -5.56 21.68
CA ARG A 264 1.51 -4.24 22.22
C ARG A 264 0.33 -3.63 21.46
N ALA A 265 0.24 -3.88 20.16
CA ALA A 265 -0.88 -3.43 19.33
C ALA A 265 -2.22 -4.04 19.80
N ASN A 266 -2.24 -5.35 20.09
CA ASN A 266 -3.43 -6.05 20.59
C ASN A 266 -3.77 -5.65 22.03
N GLN A 267 -2.76 -5.49 22.90
CA GLN A 267 -2.95 -4.97 24.26
C GLN A 267 -3.62 -3.59 24.22
N PHE A 268 -3.15 -2.70 23.35
CA PHE A 268 -3.72 -1.36 23.17
C PHE A 268 -5.17 -1.39 22.70
N LEU A 269 -5.48 -2.21 21.68
CA LEU A 269 -6.84 -2.36 21.18
C LEU A 269 -7.79 -2.92 22.25
N GLU A 270 -7.33 -3.89 23.04
CA GLU A 270 -8.16 -4.49 24.10
C GLU A 270 -8.36 -3.54 25.28
N TYR A 271 -7.34 -2.74 25.63
CA TYR A 271 -7.48 -1.65 26.60
C TYR A 271 -8.55 -0.64 26.15
N HIS A 272 -8.53 -0.19 24.89
CA HIS A 272 -9.55 0.73 24.39
C HIS A 272 -10.95 0.12 24.26
N LYS A 273 -11.05 -1.19 24.06
CA LYS A 273 -12.34 -1.90 24.00
C LYS A 273 -12.94 -2.14 25.38
N THR A 274 -12.12 -2.43 26.39
CA THR A 274 -12.59 -2.95 27.69
C THR A 274 -12.31 -2.04 28.88
N GLY A 275 -11.37 -1.09 28.75
CA GLY A 275 -10.84 -0.26 29.85
C GLY A 275 -9.98 -1.02 30.85
N LYS A 276 -9.62 -2.29 30.59
CA LYS A 276 -8.83 -3.13 31.48
C LYS A 276 -7.39 -3.29 30.97
N GLY A 277 -6.45 -3.42 31.91
CA GLY A 277 -5.02 -3.56 31.62
C GLY A 277 -4.28 -2.22 31.67
N GLU A 278 -2.97 -2.27 31.40
CA GLU A 278 -2.13 -1.08 31.27
C GLU A 278 -2.25 -0.49 29.87
N ASP A 279 -2.26 0.85 29.75
CA ASP A 279 -2.25 1.55 28.47
C ASP A 279 -0.85 1.52 27.86
N PRO A 280 -0.62 0.79 26.74
CA PRO A 280 0.72 0.70 26.14
C PRO A 280 1.23 2.04 25.59
N LEU A 281 0.36 3.06 25.41
CA LEU A 281 0.77 4.39 24.94
C LEU A 281 1.72 5.11 25.91
N ALA A 282 1.65 4.79 27.20
CA ALA A 282 2.53 5.41 28.20
C ALA A 282 4.01 5.03 28.02
N THR A 283 4.26 3.89 27.38
CA THR A 283 5.60 3.28 27.19
C THR A 283 5.99 3.16 25.72
N PHE A 284 5.38 3.94 24.82
CA PHE A 284 5.50 3.76 23.37
C PHE A 284 6.95 3.63 22.89
#